data_AF-A0A536KAD4-F1
#
_entry.id   AF-A0A536KAD4-F1
#
_cell.length_a   1.000
_cell.length_b   1.000
_cell.length_c   1.000
_cell.angle_alpha   90.00
_cell.angle_beta   90.00
_cell.angle_gamma   90.00
#
_symmetry.space_group_name_H-M   'P 1'
#
loop_
_entity.id
_entity.type
_entity.pdbx_description
1 polymer ?
#
loop_
_entity_poly.entity_id
_entity_poly.type
_entity_poly.pdbx_seq_one_letter_code
_entity_poly.pdbx_strand_id
1 'polypeptide(L)' 'MRIAGRDVQISNPAKVFFPQAGYTKGDLVDYYLAVAEGAVRAVYRRPMALKRFVQGAEG' A
#
# COMPACT_ATOMS: atom_id res chain seq x y z
N MET A 1 -1.61 13.05 2.44
CA MET A 1 -1.90 12.91 1.00
C MET A 1 -3.40 12.83 0.79
N ARG A 2 -3.96 13.55 -0.18
CA ARG A 2 -5.41 13.57 -0.46
C ARG A 2 -5.75 12.53 -1.53
N ILE A 3 -6.57 11.53 -1.20
CA ILE A 3 -6.96 10.42 -2.08
C ILE A 3 -8.48 10.22 -2.00
N ALA A 4 -9.18 10.24 -3.13
CA ALA A 4 -10.64 10.01 -3.20
C ALA A 4 -11.44 10.84 -2.16
N GLY A 5 -11.06 12.10 -1.95
CA GLY A 5 -11.72 12.99 -0.99
C GLY A 5 -11.41 12.68 0.48
N ARG A 6 -10.32 11.95 0.79
CA ARG A 6 -9.86 11.68 2.15
C ARG A 6 -8.38 12.01 2.32
N ASP A 7 -8.01 12.52 3.48
CA ASP A 7 -6.61 12.71 3.84
C ASP A 7 -6.05 11.44 4.49
N VAL A 8 -5.04 10.87 3.84
CA VAL A 8 -4.34 9.66 4.26
C VAL A 8 -2.90 10.01 4.59
N GLN A 9 -2.47 9.65 5.79
CA GLN A 9 -1.10 9.86 6.27
C GLN A 9 -0.27 8.60 6.03
N ILE A 10 0.86 8.76 5.36
CA ILE A 10 1.84 7.68 5.15
C ILE A 10 3.06 7.98 6.01
N SER A 11 3.14 7.33 7.16
CA SER A 11 4.31 7.42 8.04
C SER A 11 5.49 6.61 7.49
N ASN A 12 6.70 7.15 7.63
CA ASN A 12 7.96 6.53 7.23
C ASN A 12 7.94 5.96 5.78
N PRO A 13 7.68 6.81 4.76
CA PRO A 13 7.55 6.36 3.37
C PRO A 13 8.87 5.79 2.82
N ALA A 14 10.01 6.31 3.25
CA ALA A 14 11.34 5.85 2.83
C ALA A 14 11.77 4.49 3.43
N LYS A 15 10.97 3.89 4.33
CA LYS A 15 11.27 2.57 4.88
C LYS A 15 11.30 1.53 3.77
N VAL A 16 12.44 0.87 3.59
CA VAL A 16 12.55 -0.31 2.72
C VAL A 16 11.63 -1.40 3.24
N PHE A 17 10.67 -1.81 2.40
CA PHE A 17 9.65 -2.79 2.71
C PHE A 17 9.92 -4.14 2.03
N PHE A 18 10.56 -4.11 0.86
CA PHE A 18 11.00 -5.29 0.12
C PHE A 18 12.51 -5.18 -0.12
N PRO A 19 13.36 -5.65 0.81
CA PRO A 19 14.82 -5.47 0.74
C PRO A 19 15.44 -6.04 -0.53
N GLN A 20 15.01 -7.23 -0.95
CA GLN A 20 15.52 -7.90 -2.16
C GLN A 20 15.27 -7.11 -3.45
N ALA A 21 14.16 -6.36 -3.51
CA ALA A 21 13.78 -5.58 -4.68
C ALA A 21 14.06 -4.08 -4.53
N GLY A 22 14.53 -3.64 -3.34
CA GLY A 22 14.81 -2.24 -3.03
C GLY A 22 13.56 -1.36 -2.85
N TYR A 23 12.34 -1.92 -2.84
CA TYR A 23 11.12 -1.10 -2.76
C TYR A 23 10.81 -0.64 -1.34
N THR A 24 10.42 0.62 -1.25
CA THR A 24 10.01 1.30 -0.03
C THR A 24 8.50 1.22 0.22
N LYS A 25 8.07 1.65 1.41
CA LYS A 25 6.65 1.80 1.73
C LYS A 25 5.96 2.82 0.81
N GLY A 26 6.68 3.88 0.41
CA GLY A 26 6.22 4.85 -0.57
C GLY A 26 5.91 4.19 -1.91
N ASP A 27 6.86 3.40 -2.43
CA ASP A 27 6.69 2.68 -3.71
C ASP A 27 5.50 1.72 -3.68
N LEU A 28 5.27 1.05 -2.55
CA LEU A 28 4.10 0.18 -2.37
C LEU A 28 2.77 0.97 -2.41
N VAL A 29 2.75 2.17 -1.82
CA VAL A 29 1.57 3.05 -1.88
C VAL A 29 1.34 3.51 -3.31
N ASP A 30 2.39 3.95 -4.01
CA ASP A 30 2.31 4.41 -5.40
C ASP A 30 1.86 3.29 -6.34
N TYR A 31 2.32 2.05 -6.12
CA TYR A 31 1.83 0.87 -6.83
C TYR A 31 0.31 0.69 -6.66
N TYR A 32 -0.20 0.73 -5.42
CA TYR A 32 -1.63 0.59 -5.19
C TYR A 32 -2.44 1.73 -5.81
N LEU A 33 -1.91 2.95 -5.84
CA LEU A 33 -2.55 4.08 -6.51
C LEU A 33 -2.62 3.90 -8.01
N ALA A 34 -1.54 3.41 -8.64
CA ALA A 34 -1.48 3.16 -10.08
C ALA A 34 -2.52 2.12 -10.53
N VAL A 35 -2.83 1.12 -9.69
CA VAL A 35 -3.80 0.06 -10.01
C VAL A 35 -5.16 0.21 -9.33
N ALA A 36 -5.36 1.27 -8.54
CA ALA A 36 -6.50 1.42 -7.62
C ALA A 36 -7.85 1.27 -8.32
N GLU A 37 -8.00 1.85 -9.50
CA GLU A 37 -9.27 1.90 -10.23
C GLU A 37 -9.79 0.49 -10.55
N GLY A 38 -8.93 -0.37 -11.07
CA GLY A 38 -9.26 -1.77 -11.36
C GLY A 38 -9.32 -2.62 -10.08
N ALA A 39 -8.34 -2.48 -9.21
CA ALA A 39 -8.22 -3.28 -7.99
C ALA A 39 -9.42 -3.10 -7.06
N VAL A 40 -9.85 -1.86 -6.81
CA VAL A 40 -10.98 -1.56 -5.91
C VAL A 40 -12.30 -2.09 -6.47
N ARG A 41 -12.52 -2.01 -7.79
CA ARG A 41 -13.70 -2.62 -8.43
C ARG A 41 -13.74 -4.13 -8.22
N ALA A 42 -12.60 -4.80 -8.40
CA ALA A 42 -12.51 -6.26 -8.28
C ALA A 42 -12.82 -6.76 -6.85
N VAL A 43 -12.49 -5.97 -5.83
CA VAL A 43 -12.67 -6.35 -4.41
C VAL A 43 -13.88 -5.67 -3.74
N TYR A 44 -14.68 -4.90 -4.49
CA TYR A 44 -15.80 -4.16 -3.93
C TYR A 44 -16.83 -5.08 -3.26
N ARG A 45 -17.29 -4.71 -2.05
CA ARG A 45 -18.24 -5.47 -1.21
C ARG A 45 -17.78 -6.91 -0.88
N ARG A 46 -16.48 -7.18 -0.90
CA ARG A 46 -15.90 -8.44 -0.42
C ARG A 46 -15.25 -8.24 0.94
N PRO A 47 -15.64 -9.01 1.98
CA PRO A 47 -14.89 -9.04 3.23
C PRO A 47 -13.44 -9.45 2.96
N MET A 48 -12.48 -8.71 3.54
CA MET A 48 -11.05 -8.97 3.38
C MET A 48 -10.34 -8.94 4.72
N ALA A 49 -9.38 -9.86 4.89
CA ALA A 49 -8.41 -9.81 5.97
C ALA A 49 -7.17 -9.03 5.51
N LEU A 50 -6.58 -8.23 6.40
CA LEU A 50 -5.35 -7.49 6.11
C LEU A 50 -4.13 -8.29 6.59
N LYS A 51 -3.28 -8.71 5.66
CA LYS A 51 -1.93 -9.21 5.99
C LYS A 51 -1.01 -8.02 6.22
N ARG A 52 -0.54 -7.83 7.44
CA ARG A 52 0.25 -6.66 7.85
C ARG A 52 1.67 -7.09 8.19
N PHE A 53 2.65 -6.39 7.60
CA PHE A 53 4.07 -6.60 7.83
C PHE A 53 4.71 -5.30 8.33
N VAL A 54 4.71 -5.07 9.65
CA VAL A 54 5.15 -3.78 10.20
C VAL A 54 6.64 -3.52 9.93
N GLN A 55 7.45 -4.59 9.87
CA GLN A 55 8.89 -4.52 9.63
C GLN A 55 9.33 -4.75 8.18
N GLY A 56 8.37 -4.87 7.25
CA GLY A 56 8.67 -5.24 5.87
C GLY A 56 8.43 -6.72 5.61
N ALA A 57 8.55 -7.14 4.35
CA ALA A 57 8.12 -8.44 3.86
C ALA A 57 8.89 -9.63 4.46
N GLU A 58 10.08 -9.40 4.99
CA GLU A 58 10.94 -10.44 5.58
C GLU A 58 10.71 -10.63 7.09
N GLY A 59 10.01 -9.70 7.76
CA GLY A 59 9.67 -9.78 9.18
C GLY A 59 10.61 -9.03 10.11
#